data_AF-A0A418ZRX6-F1
#
_entry.id   AF-A0A418ZRX6-F1
#
_cell.length_a   1.000
_cell.length_b   1.000
_cell.length_c   1.000
_cell.angle_alpha   90.00
_cell.angle_beta   90.00
_cell.angle_gamma   90.00
#
_symmetry.space_group_name_H-M   'P 1'
#
loop_
_entity.id
_entity.type
_entity.pdbx_description
1 polymer ?
#
loop_
_entity_poly.entity_id
_entity_poly.type
_entity_poly.pdbx_seq_one_letter_code
_entity_poly.pdbx_strand_id
1 'polypeptide(L)'
;LSGWAGHLLVLYAVWSAIYLVFLGPYYANRPLALTGSELVLGFMHLWFLQGLAVAGVLLAGFAALGRGAVAASAVVLGGAGLALQYARMAGLSEVPMEHYRNGPLYLYPYLAMGWLMAQGLPRIGAGWLWAAAVLGLAACVAENLFWLHRIGEDPLLEMPPGHLLACPAILLLVMRWRLPRTDLPLGRAAAAIYVAHVLVLQGLPMLGIDHPPTGAVLGFLLPLAVVLALDRRRAGQATGYSSRNPRGINRF
;
A
#
# COMPACT_ATOMS: atom_id res chain seq x y z
N LEU A 1 14.46 0.47 12.98
CA LEU A 1 13.03 0.18 12.68
C LEU A 1 12.07 1.15 13.38
N SER A 2 12.38 1.64 14.59
CA SER A 2 11.57 2.65 15.29
C SER A 2 11.32 3.93 14.49
N GLY A 3 12.36 4.50 13.84
CA GLY A 3 12.20 5.70 13.01
C GLY A 3 11.33 5.48 11.77
N TRP A 4 11.45 4.33 11.10
CA TRP A 4 10.65 4.01 9.92
C TRP A 4 9.17 3.78 10.27
N ALA A 5 8.91 2.97 11.30
CA ALA A 5 7.55 2.74 11.78
C ALA A 5 6.93 4.05 12.29
N GLY A 6 7.71 4.87 13.01
CA GLY A 6 7.28 6.20 13.43
C GLY A 6 6.88 7.10 12.26
N HIS A 7 7.66 7.13 11.18
CA HIS A 7 7.29 7.88 9.97
C HIS A 7 5.99 7.38 9.33
N LEU A 8 5.76 6.06 9.28
CA LEU A 8 4.48 5.51 8.78
C LEU A 8 3.30 5.93 9.65
N LEU A 9 3.45 5.92 10.97
CA LEU A 9 2.40 6.33 11.90
C LEU A 9 2.13 7.84 11.83
N VAL A 10 3.15 8.66 11.62
CA VAL A 10 2.98 10.10 11.35
C VAL A 10 2.24 10.31 10.03
N LEU A 11 2.61 9.58 8.98
CA LEU A 11 1.93 9.65 7.69
C LEU A 11 0.45 9.25 7.82
N TYR A 12 0.17 8.17 8.55
CA TYR A 12 -1.19 7.75 8.90
C TYR A 12 -1.93 8.88 9.62
N ALA A 13 -1.37 9.42 10.71
CA ALA A 13 -2.05 10.46 11.49
C ALA A 13 -2.37 11.70 10.66
N VAL A 14 -1.43 12.16 9.83
CA VAL A 14 -1.63 13.33 8.96
C VAL A 14 -2.73 13.07 7.93
N TRP A 15 -2.69 11.95 7.23
CA TRP A 15 -3.68 11.66 6.19
C TRP A 15 -5.06 11.30 6.75
N SER A 16 -5.12 10.59 7.87
CA SER A 16 -6.38 10.36 8.58
C SER A 16 -7.02 11.67 9.02
N ALA A 17 -6.23 12.63 9.52
CA ALA A 17 -6.73 13.97 9.84
C ALA A 17 -7.27 14.71 8.61
N ILE A 18 -6.59 14.61 7.47
CA ILE A 18 -7.09 15.18 6.20
C ILE A 18 -8.41 14.51 5.81
N TYR A 19 -8.47 13.18 5.83
CA TYR A 19 -9.67 12.42 5.48
C TYR A 19 -10.85 12.70 6.39
N LEU A 20 -10.62 12.92 7.69
CA LEU A 20 -11.66 13.32 8.63
C LEU A 20 -12.36 14.62 8.24
N VAL A 21 -11.66 15.57 7.62
CA VAL A 21 -12.30 16.82 7.14
C VAL A 21 -13.32 16.51 6.05
N PHE A 22 -13.03 15.57 5.15
CA PHE A 22 -13.91 15.20 4.04
C PHE A 22 -15.00 14.21 4.46
N LEU A 23 -14.69 13.28 5.36
CA LEU A 23 -15.61 12.25 5.83
C LEU A 23 -16.37 12.65 7.09
N GLY A 24 -16.11 13.83 7.66
CA GLY A 24 -16.80 14.35 8.84
C GLY A 24 -18.33 14.26 8.76
N PRO A 25 -18.97 14.68 7.65
CA PRO A 25 -20.42 14.54 7.46
C PRO A 25 -20.91 13.08 7.50
N TYR A 26 -20.10 12.14 7.00
CA TYR A 26 -20.42 10.71 7.02
C TYR A 26 -20.40 10.14 8.44
N TYR A 27 -19.46 10.60 9.28
CA TYR A 27 -19.35 10.14 10.67
C TYR A 27 -20.33 10.81 11.64
N ALA A 28 -20.78 12.04 11.33
CA ALA A 28 -21.59 12.85 12.25
C ALA A 28 -22.88 12.17 12.73
N ASN A 29 -23.45 11.27 11.93
CA ASN A 29 -24.72 10.61 12.22
C ASN A 29 -24.57 9.12 12.62
N ARG A 30 -23.35 8.65 12.90
CA ARG A 30 -23.09 7.23 13.19
C ARG A 30 -22.75 6.98 14.66
N PRO A 31 -22.99 5.75 15.16
CA PRO A 31 -22.61 5.38 16.53
C PRO A 31 -21.11 5.62 16.76
N LEU A 32 -20.76 6.16 17.94
CA LEU A 32 -19.36 6.47 18.29
C LEU A 32 -18.46 5.23 18.26
N ALA A 33 -18.95 4.07 18.71
CA ALA A 33 -18.19 2.82 18.70
C ALA A 33 -17.84 2.38 17.27
N LEU A 34 -18.81 2.48 16.35
CA LEU A 34 -18.64 2.12 14.95
C LEU A 34 -17.69 3.09 14.24
N THR A 35 -17.88 4.39 14.49
CA THR A 35 -16.97 5.45 14.02
C THR A 35 -15.55 5.17 14.49
N GLY A 36 -15.34 4.94 15.79
CA GLY A 36 -14.03 4.62 16.35
C GLY A 36 -13.39 3.39 15.68
N SER A 37 -14.16 2.32 15.45
CA SER A 37 -13.66 1.15 14.74
C SER A 37 -13.26 1.44 13.29
N GLU A 38 -14.01 2.27 12.57
CA GLU A 38 -13.69 2.63 11.18
C GLU A 38 -12.51 3.61 11.09
N LEU A 39 -12.34 4.50 12.07
CA LEU A 39 -11.20 5.41 12.10
C LEU A 39 -9.87 4.66 12.29
N VAL A 40 -9.91 3.52 12.98
CA VAL A 40 -8.72 2.69 13.23
C VAL A 40 -8.58 1.62 12.17
N LEU A 41 -9.62 0.82 11.91
CA LEU A 41 -9.55 -0.39 11.07
C LEU A 41 -10.19 -0.22 9.68
N GLY A 42 -10.82 0.93 9.44
CA GLY A 42 -11.57 1.17 8.22
C GLY A 42 -10.69 1.32 6.99
N PHE A 43 -11.25 0.89 5.85
CA PHE A 43 -10.63 1.01 4.54
C PHE A 43 -10.24 2.47 4.23
N MET A 44 -11.18 3.39 4.49
CA MET A 44 -11.03 4.82 4.24
C MET A 44 -10.08 5.52 5.21
N HIS A 45 -9.46 4.83 6.16
CA HIS A 45 -8.51 5.42 7.13
C HIS A 45 -7.12 4.82 7.03
N LEU A 46 -6.75 4.30 5.86
CA LEU A 46 -5.38 3.88 5.58
C LEU A 46 -4.87 2.84 6.59
N TRP A 47 -5.74 1.90 6.98
CA TRP A 47 -5.42 0.79 7.89
C TRP A 47 -4.11 0.08 7.52
N PHE A 48 -3.75 0.09 6.23
CA PHE A 48 -2.53 -0.52 5.75
C PHE A 48 -1.26 0.19 6.26
N LEU A 49 -1.27 1.50 6.55
CA LEU A 49 -0.07 2.22 7.06
C LEU A 49 0.25 1.77 8.48
N GLN A 50 -0.75 1.75 9.37
CA GLN A 50 -0.60 1.20 10.72
C GLN A 50 -0.27 -0.30 10.66
N GLY A 51 -0.92 -1.05 9.76
CA GLY A 51 -0.68 -2.47 9.59
C GLY A 51 0.74 -2.75 9.11
N LEU A 52 1.28 -1.91 8.22
CA LEU A 52 2.64 -2.01 7.72
C LEU A 52 3.66 -1.63 8.81
N ALA A 53 3.35 -0.66 9.67
CA ALA A 53 4.17 -0.36 10.84
C ALA A 53 4.25 -1.56 11.79
N VAL A 54 3.10 -2.17 12.11
CA VAL A 54 3.03 -3.40 12.92
C VAL A 54 3.78 -4.55 12.25
N ALA A 55 3.57 -4.78 10.96
CA ALA A 55 4.27 -5.80 10.19
C ALA A 55 5.79 -5.59 10.21
N GLY A 56 6.27 -4.34 10.14
CA GLY A 56 7.70 -4.04 10.23
C GLY A 56 8.30 -4.31 11.61
N VAL A 57 7.53 -4.10 12.68
CA VAL A 57 7.95 -4.49 14.05
C VAL A 57 8.01 -6.02 14.17
N LEU A 58 7.01 -6.74 13.65
CA LEU A 58 7.04 -8.20 13.61
C LEU A 58 8.24 -8.72 12.82
N LEU A 59 8.50 -8.14 11.65
CA LEU A 59 9.67 -8.48 10.84
C LEU A 59 10.97 -8.23 11.61
N ALA A 60 11.07 -7.13 12.36
CA ALA A 60 12.22 -6.87 13.23
C ALA A 60 12.47 -8.02 14.20
N GLY A 61 11.40 -8.46 14.89
CA GLY A 61 11.45 -9.52 15.89
C GLY A 61 11.86 -10.86 15.27
N PHE A 62 11.17 -11.29 14.21
CA PHE A 62 11.49 -12.56 13.56
C PHE A 62 12.83 -12.54 12.82
N ALA A 63 13.24 -11.40 12.26
CA ALA A 63 14.56 -11.27 11.64
C ALA A 63 15.69 -11.44 12.65
N ALA A 64 15.50 -11.00 13.90
CA ALA A 64 16.47 -11.23 14.98
C ALA A 64 16.64 -12.73 15.31
N LEU A 65 15.63 -13.56 15.01
CA LEU A 65 15.67 -15.02 15.16
C LEU A 65 16.19 -15.74 13.90
N GLY A 66 16.47 -15.00 12.81
CA GLY A 66 17.06 -15.51 11.59
C GLY A 66 16.08 -15.75 10.44
N ARG A 67 16.63 -16.07 9.25
CA ARG A 67 15.87 -16.20 7.99
C ARG A 67 14.77 -17.27 8.06
N GLY A 68 15.04 -18.40 8.72
CA GLY A 68 14.06 -19.48 8.89
C GLY A 68 12.84 -19.04 9.70
N ALA A 69 13.04 -18.25 10.75
CA ALA A 69 11.94 -17.72 11.57
C ALA A 69 11.06 -16.74 10.78
N VAL A 70 11.65 -15.88 9.95
CA VAL A 70 10.89 -14.99 9.05
C VAL A 70 10.06 -15.79 8.05
N ALA A 71 10.63 -16.80 7.41
CA ALA A 71 9.91 -17.64 6.46
C ALA A 71 8.77 -18.43 7.14
N ALA A 72 9.06 -19.09 8.27
CA ALA A 72 8.07 -19.88 9.01
C ALA A 72 6.91 -18.99 9.51
N SER A 73 7.20 -17.84 10.11
CA SER A 73 6.18 -16.91 10.58
C SER A 73 5.34 -16.33 9.44
N ALA A 74 5.94 -16.04 8.28
CA ALA A 74 5.19 -15.56 7.10
C ALA A 74 4.20 -16.62 6.60
N VAL A 75 4.61 -17.89 6.56
CA VAL A 75 3.74 -19.02 6.18
C VAL A 75 2.62 -19.20 7.20
N VAL A 76 2.93 -19.20 8.50
CA VAL A 76 1.94 -19.40 9.55
C VAL A 76 0.92 -18.25 9.60
N LEU A 77 1.39 -17.00 9.64
CA LEU A 77 0.51 -15.83 9.74
C LEU A 77 -0.28 -15.61 8.45
N GLY A 78 0.35 -15.76 7.28
CA GLY A 78 -0.34 -15.66 5.99
C GLY A 78 -1.34 -16.80 5.78
N GLY A 79 -0.99 -18.03 6.16
CA GLY A 79 -1.90 -19.17 6.14
C GLY A 79 -3.10 -18.99 7.05
N ALA A 80 -2.89 -18.46 8.27
CA ALA A 80 -3.99 -18.12 9.18
C ALA A 80 -4.89 -17.03 8.60
N GLY A 81 -4.32 -15.99 7.97
CA GLY A 81 -5.08 -14.95 7.26
C GLY A 81 -5.95 -15.52 6.13
N LEU A 82 -5.39 -16.38 5.28
CA LEU A 82 -6.14 -17.08 4.23
C LEU A 82 -7.25 -17.95 4.82
N ALA A 83 -6.94 -18.76 5.83
CA ALA A 83 -7.92 -19.65 6.44
C ALA A 83 -9.12 -18.89 7.02
N LEU A 84 -8.88 -17.78 7.71
CA LEU A 84 -9.95 -16.92 8.23
C LEU A 84 -10.79 -16.29 7.12
N GLN A 85 -10.14 -15.80 6.06
CA GLN A 85 -10.84 -15.24 4.89
C GLN A 85 -11.75 -16.30 4.25
N TYR A 86 -11.23 -17.48 3.92
CA TYR A 86 -12.02 -18.55 3.30
C TYR A 86 -13.10 -19.10 4.23
N ALA A 87 -12.83 -19.20 5.53
CA ALA A 87 -13.85 -19.58 6.50
C ALA A 87 -15.01 -18.59 6.47
N ARG A 88 -14.74 -17.28 6.41
CA ARG A 88 -15.78 -16.25 6.26
C ARG A 88 -16.52 -16.39 4.92
N MET A 89 -15.80 -16.49 3.81
CA MET A 89 -16.40 -16.60 2.47
C MET A 89 -17.26 -17.87 2.31
N ALA A 90 -16.90 -18.94 3.01
CA ALA A 90 -17.66 -20.18 3.03
C ALA A 90 -18.86 -20.18 4.02
N GLY A 91 -19.06 -19.11 4.78
CA GLY A 91 -20.09 -19.03 5.82
C GLY A 91 -19.78 -19.87 7.08
N LEU A 92 -18.51 -20.23 7.29
CA LEU A 92 -18.03 -21.01 8.44
C LEU A 92 -17.56 -20.12 9.60
N SER A 93 -17.46 -18.80 9.38
CA SER A 93 -16.96 -17.85 10.37
C SER A 93 -17.63 -16.48 10.20
N GLU A 94 -18.10 -15.92 11.31
CA GLU A 94 -18.66 -14.56 11.36
C GLU A 94 -17.59 -13.50 11.70
N VAL A 95 -16.32 -13.90 11.81
CA VAL A 95 -15.22 -12.97 12.13
C VAL A 95 -15.20 -11.85 11.10
N PRO A 96 -15.33 -10.57 11.51
CA PRO A 96 -15.34 -9.44 10.59
C PRO A 96 -14.05 -9.36 9.77
N MET A 97 -14.17 -8.87 8.54
CA MET A 97 -13.04 -8.79 7.61
C MET A 97 -11.87 -7.98 8.17
N GLU A 98 -12.18 -6.91 8.88
CA GLU A 98 -11.25 -5.99 9.52
C GLU A 98 -10.31 -6.71 10.51
N HIS A 99 -10.74 -7.84 11.06
CA HIS A 99 -9.99 -8.59 12.06
C HIS A 99 -8.89 -9.46 11.46
N TYR A 100 -9.01 -9.86 10.19
CA TYR A 100 -7.94 -10.60 9.49
C TYR A 100 -7.27 -9.78 8.38
N ARG A 101 -7.91 -8.71 7.91
CA ARG A 101 -7.30 -7.69 7.04
C ARG A 101 -6.48 -6.71 7.89
N ASN A 102 -5.32 -7.17 8.36
CA ASN A 102 -4.47 -6.43 9.29
C ASN A 102 -2.97 -6.58 9.01
N GLY A 103 -2.14 -5.89 9.79
CA GLY A 103 -0.68 -5.98 9.68
C GLY A 103 -0.14 -7.41 9.74
N PRO A 104 -0.39 -8.17 10.82
CA PRO A 104 0.16 -9.51 11.00
C PRO A 104 -0.29 -10.56 9.96
N LEU A 105 -1.58 -10.62 9.63
CA LEU A 105 -2.13 -11.72 8.83
C LEU A 105 -2.16 -11.42 7.33
N TYR A 106 -2.21 -10.13 6.97
CA TYR A 106 -2.29 -9.70 5.57
C TYR A 106 -0.97 -9.10 5.08
N LEU A 107 -0.45 -8.04 5.73
CA LEU A 107 0.68 -7.28 5.19
C LEU A 107 2.05 -7.92 5.48
N TYR A 108 2.20 -8.53 6.66
CA TYR A 108 3.45 -9.12 7.10
C TYR A 108 3.97 -10.22 6.15
N PRO A 109 3.16 -11.17 5.65
CA PRO A 109 3.62 -12.15 4.67
C PRO A 109 4.28 -11.51 3.44
N TYR A 110 3.70 -10.45 2.89
CA TYR A 110 4.28 -9.73 1.74
C TYR A 110 5.57 -8.98 2.11
N LEU A 111 5.60 -8.32 3.27
CA LEU A 111 6.79 -7.62 3.74
C LEU A 111 7.95 -8.60 4.01
N ALA A 112 7.64 -9.75 4.61
CA ALA A 112 8.59 -10.84 4.86
C ALA A 112 9.13 -11.43 3.55
N MET A 113 8.27 -11.65 2.53
CA MET A 113 8.72 -12.07 1.20
C MET A 113 9.72 -11.06 0.61
N GLY A 114 9.40 -9.77 0.62
CA GLY A 114 10.30 -8.72 0.14
C GLY A 114 11.64 -8.70 0.87
N TRP A 115 11.63 -8.86 2.20
CA TRP A 115 12.84 -8.95 3.01
C TRP A 115 13.68 -10.19 2.66
N LEU A 116 13.05 -11.37 2.54
CA LEU A 116 13.74 -12.61 2.17
C LEU A 116 14.40 -12.53 0.78
N MET A 117 13.73 -11.87 -0.16
CA MET A 117 14.26 -11.61 -1.51
C MET A 117 15.44 -10.64 -1.49
N ALA A 118 15.37 -9.59 -0.66
CA ALA A 118 16.46 -8.62 -0.51
C ALA A 118 17.74 -9.26 0.07
N GLN A 119 17.58 -10.30 0.89
CA GLN A 119 18.70 -11.07 1.46
C GLN A 119 19.36 -12.04 0.45
N GLY A 120 18.83 -12.14 -0.76
CA GLY A 120 19.37 -13.02 -1.79
C GLY A 120 18.38 -13.15 -2.94
N LEU A 121 18.64 -12.42 -4.02
CA LEU A 121 17.78 -12.45 -5.21
C LEU A 121 17.74 -13.87 -5.79
N PRO A 122 16.56 -14.51 -5.87
CA PRO A 122 16.46 -15.84 -6.44
C PRO A 122 16.84 -15.83 -7.92
N ARG A 123 17.69 -16.78 -8.31
CA ARG A 123 18.17 -16.97 -9.69
C ARG A 123 17.15 -17.74 -10.55
N ILE A 124 15.94 -17.22 -10.63
CA ILE A 124 14.85 -17.79 -11.46
C ILE A 124 14.97 -17.24 -12.89
N GLY A 125 14.70 -18.00 -13.94
CA GLY A 125 14.69 -17.47 -15.32
C GLY A 125 13.57 -16.46 -15.57
N ALA A 126 13.76 -15.47 -16.45
CA ALA A 126 12.72 -14.47 -16.74
C ALA A 126 11.42 -15.10 -17.27
N GLY A 127 11.52 -16.16 -18.08
CA GLY A 127 10.35 -16.90 -18.58
C GLY A 127 9.51 -17.52 -17.46
N TRP A 128 10.16 -18.09 -16.44
CA TRP A 128 9.49 -18.63 -15.24
C TRP A 128 8.83 -17.53 -14.41
N LEU A 129 9.46 -16.36 -14.30
CA LEU A 129 8.84 -15.22 -13.61
C LEU A 129 7.61 -14.71 -14.36
N TRP A 130 7.67 -14.59 -15.70
CA TRP A 130 6.49 -14.23 -16.49
C TRP A 130 5.38 -15.27 -16.38
N ALA A 131 5.72 -16.57 -16.45
CA ALA A 131 4.75 -17.63 -16.24
C ALA A 131 4.09 -17.53 -14.85
N ALA A 132 4.89 -17.33 -13.79
CA ALA A 132 4.37 -17.14 -12.43
C ALA A 132 3.48 -15.89 -12.31
N ALA A 133 3.87 -14.77 -12.92
CA ALA A 133 3.07 -13.55 -12.94
C ALA A 133 1.72 -13.76 -13.63
N VAL A 134 1.72 -14.35 -14.84
CA VAL A 134 0.52 -14.60 -15.63
C VAL A 134 -0.39 -15.63 -14.95
N LEU A 135 0.15 -16.77 -14.51
CA LEU A 135 -0.61 -17.81 -13.82
C LEU A 135 -1.17 -17.30 -12.49
N GLY A 136 -0.38 -16.53 -11.73
CA GLY A 136 -0.84 -15.93 -10.48
C GLY A 136 -1.97 -14.94 -10.71
N LEU A 137 -1.87 -14.05 -11.71
CA LEU A 137 -2.95 -13.13 -12.07
C LEU A 137 -4.19 -13.85 -12.58
N ALA A 138 -4.03 -14.85 -13.44
CA ALA A 138 -5.13 -15.67 -13.95
C ALA A 138 -5.86 -16.40 -12.81
N ALA A 139 -5.10 -16.95 -11.85
CA ALA A 139 -5.68 -17.56 -10.66
C ALA A 139 -6.46 -16.55 -9.81
N CYS A 140 -5.95 -15.32 -9.63
CA CYS A 140 -6.68 -14.27 -8.91
C CYS A 140 -8.00 -13.93 -9.59
N VAL A 141 -7.99 -13.76 -10.92
CA VAL A 141 -9.20 -13.45 -11.69
C VAL A 141 -10.20 -14.60 -11.63
N ALA A 142 -9.75 -15.83 -11.88
CA ALA A 142 -10.61 -17.01 -11.85
C ALA A 142 -11.26 -17.20 -10.48
N GLU A 143 -10.48 -17.03 -9.41
CA GLU A 143 -10.97 -17.12 -8.05
C GLU A 143 -11.96 -16.00 -7.71
N ASN A 144 -11.64 -14.76 -8.07
CA ASN A 144 -12.50 -13.63 -7.81
C ASN A 144 -13.84 -13.79 -8.53
N LEU A 145 -13.81 -14.24 -9.80
CA LEU A 145 -15.02 -14.59 -10.55
C LEU A 145 -15.80 -15.71 -9.87
N PHE A 146 -15.15 -16.77 -9.41
CA PHE A 146 -15.81 -17.87 -8.71
C PHE A 146 -16.58 -17.38 -7.47
N TRP A 147 -15.93 -16.57 -6.62
CA TRP A 147 -16.58 -16.05 -5.42
C TRP A 147 -17.66 -15.03 -5.74
N LEU A 148 -17.42 -14.13 -6.70
CA LEU A 148 -18.43 -13.16 -7.15
C LEU A 148 -19.71 -13.86 -7.62
N HIS A 149 -19.60 -14.97 -8.36
CA HIS A 149 -20.76 -15.75 -8.78
C HIS A 149 -21.44 -16.49 -7.62
N ARG A 150 -20.70 -16.88 -6.59
CA ARG A 150 -21.21 -17.70 -5.48
C ARG A 150 -21.88 -16.87 -4.38
N ILE A 151 -21.26 -15.77 -3.98
CA ILE A 151 -21.66 -14.97 -2.80
C ILE A 151 -21.93 -13.50 -3.13
N GLY A 152 -21.73 -13.07 -4.38
CA GLY A 152 -21.89 -11.67 -4.78
C GLY A 152 -20.70 -10.80 -4.39
N GLU A 153 -20.97 -9.51 -4.18
CA GLU A 153 -19.92 -8.49 -3.92
C GLU A 153 -19.42 -8.47 -2.45
N ASP A 154 -20.09 -9.17 -1.53
CA ASP A 154 -19.76 -9.23 -0.11
C ASP A 154 -19.77 -10.70 0.39
N PRO A 155 -18.69 -11.21 1.01
CA PRO A 155 -17.41 -10.58 1.34
C PRO A 155 -16.43 -10.40 0.17
N LEU A 156 -15.68 -9.29 0.23
CA LEU A 156 -14.56 -9.00 -0.67
C LEU A 156 -13.40 -9.98 -0.46
N LEU A 157 -12.90 -10.54 -1.56
CA LEU A 157 -11.68 -11.35 -1.58
C LEU A 157 -10.44 -10.43 -1.52
N GLU A 158 -9.87 -10.26 -0.34
CA GLU A 158 -8.75 -9.33 -0.10
C GLU A 158 -7.39 -9.94 -0.46
N MET A 159 -7.20 -11.22 -0.14
CA MET A 159 -5.95 -11.95 -0.37
C MET A 159 -6.16 -13.19 -1.26
N PRO A 160 -6.36 -13.04 -2.57
CA PRO A 160 -6.32 -14.16 -3.51
C PRO A 160 -4.96 -14.90 -3.40
N PRO A 161 -4.90 -16.24 -3.23
CA PRO A 161 -3.63 -16.95 -3.19
C PRO A 161 -2.78 -16.77 -4.45
N GLY A 162 -3.40 -16.46 -5.59
CA GLY A 162 -2.68 -16.09 -6.81
C GLY A 162 -1.74 -14.89 -6.62
N HIS A 163 -2.03 -13.98 -5.67
CA HIS A 163 -1.12 -12.88 -5.33
C HIS A 163 0.21 -13.36 -4.75
N LEU A 164 0.20 -14.45 -3.98
CA LEU A 164 1.43 -15.03 -3.40
C LEU A 164 2.40 -15.52 -4.48
N LEU A 165 1.89 -15.77 -5.69
CA LEU A 165 2.71 -16.08 -6.86
C LEU A 165 2.99 -14.84 -7.72
N ALA A 166 1.97 -14.05 -8.03
CA ALA A 166 2.08 -12.92 -8.96
C ALA A 166 2.94 -11.79 -8.39
N CYS A 167 2.72 -11.37 -7.14
CA CYS A 167 3.40 -10.23 -6.54
C CYS A 167 4.93 -10.39 -6.50
N PRO A 168 5.51 -11.47 -5.95
CA PRO A 168 6.97 -11.64 -5.94
C PRO A 168 7.53 -11.82 -7.37
N ALA A 169 6.79 -12.45 -8.28
CA ALA A 169 7.23 -12.60 -9.66
C ALA A 169 7.34 -11.25 -10.40
N ILE A 170 6.31 -10.41 -10.29
CA ILE A 170 6.30 -9.05 -10.86
C ILE A 170 7.41 -8.21 -10.23
N LEU A 171 7.58 -8.26 -8.90
CA LEU A 171 8.64 -7.54 -8.22
C LEU A 171 10.02 -7.95 -8.75
N LEU A 172 10.29 -9.24 -8.93
CA LEU A 172 11.56 -9.73 -9.49
C LEU A 172 11.76 -9.31 -10.95
N LEU A 173 10.70 -9.30 -11.77
CA LEU A 173 10.76 -8.81 -13.15
C LEU A 173 11.14 -7.32 -13.16
N VAL A 174 10.49 -6.51 -12.33
CA VAL A 174 10.76 -5.07 -12.21
C VAL A 174 12.19 -4.82 -11.71
N MET A 175 12.66 -5.55 -10.69
CA MET A 175 14.02 -5.41 -10.15
C MET A 175 15.12 -5.78 -11.16
N ARG A 176 14.79 -6.59 -12.18
CA ARG A 176 15.72 -6.96 -13.26
C ARG A 176 15.68 -5.97 -14.43
N TRP A 177 14.68 -5.11 -14.48
CA TRP A 177 14.54 -4.14 -15.55
C TRP A 177 15.57 -3.02 -15.37
N ARG A 178 16.42 -2.83 -16.40
CA ARG A 178 17.36 -1.70 -16.44
C ARG A 178 16.65 -0.51 -17.09
N LEU A 179 16.01 0.32 -16.26
CA LEU A 179 15.42 1.57 -16.72
C LEU A 179 16.48 2.69 -16.78
N PRO A 180 16.35 3.65 -17.72
CA PRO A 180 17.14 4.87 -17.68
C PRO A 180 16.97 5.60 -16.35
N ARG A 181 18.02 6.30 -15.90
CA ARG A 181 17.91 7.17 -14.73
C ARG A 181 16.89 8.29 -15.02
N THR A 182 16.09 8.63 -14.01
CA THR A 182 15.12 9.70 -14.10
C THR A 182 15.21 10.57 -12.85
N ASP A 183 15.14 11.89 -13.05
CA ASP A 183 15.06 12.87 -11.96
C ASP A 183 13.64 13.02 -11.42
N LEU A 184 12.68 12.32 -12.02
CA LEU A 184 11.30 12.36 -11.57
C LEU A 184 11.18 11.75 -10.17
N PRO A 185 10.44 12.39 -9.25
CA PRO A 185 10.27 11.92 -7.89
C PRO A 185 9.25 10.76 -7.82
N LEU A 186 9.48 9.68 -8.57
CA LEU A 186 8.53 8.60 -8.81
C LEU A 186 7.97 7.98 -7.52
N GLY A 187 8.81 7.78 -6.49
CA GLY A 187 8.35 7.26 -5.20
C GLY A 187 7.38 8.20 -4.47
N ARG A 188 7.65 9.51 -4.51
CA ARG A 188 6.74 10.54 -3.94
C ARG A 188 5.46 10.66 -4.77
N ALA A 189 5.58 10.58 -6.10
CA ALA A 189 4.43 10.61 -7.00
C ALA A 189 3.50 9.42 -6.77
N ALA A 190 4.03 8.20 -6.72
CA ALA A 190 3.26 6.98 -6.44
C ALA A 190 2.57 7.05 -5.08
N ALA A 191 3.30 7.46 -4.03
CA ALA A 191 2.73 7.64 -2.70
C ALA A 191 1.60 8.68 -2.71
N ALA A 192 1.81 9.85 -3.32
CA ALA A 192 0.81 10.91 -3.39
C ALA A 192 -0.43 10.48 -4.17
N ILE A 193 -0.28 9.83 -5.33
CA ILE A 193 -1.41 9.26 -6.08
C ILE A 193 -2.19 8.32 -5.16
N TYR A 194 -1.51 7.41 -4.48
CA TYR A 194 -2.14 6.41 -3.64
C TYR A 194 -2.92 6.99 -2.44
N VAL A 195 -2.47 8.08 -1.81
CA VAL A 195 -3.19 8.67 -0.67
C VAL A 195 -4.09 9.85 -1.04
N ALA A 196 -3.88 10.50 -2.18
CA ALA A 196 -4.67 11.67 -2.56
C ALA A 196 -5.75 11.36 -3.61
N HIS A 197 -5.68 10.23 -4.33
CA HIS A 197 -6.72 9.89 -5.30
C HIS A 197 -8.10 9.79 -4.65
N VAL A 198 -8.20 9.30 -3.41
CA VAL A 198 -9.47 9.23 -2.66
C VAL A 198 -10.10 10.60 -2.49
N LEU A 199 -9.31 11.66 -2.24
CA LEU A 199 -9.82 13.02 -2.15
C LEU A 199 -10.45 13.49 -3.45
N VAL A 200 -9.86 13.09 -4.58
CA VAL A 200 -10.38 13.43 -5.90
C VAL A 200 -11.64 12.62 -6.21
N LEU A 201 -11.61 11.30 -5.98
CA LEU A 201 -12.74 10.43 -6.26
C LEU A 201 -13.96 10.71 -5.40
N GLN A 202 -13.77 11.14 -4.14
CA GLN A 202 -14.87 11.53 -3.25
C GLN A 202 -15.25 13.00 -3.40
N GLY A 203 -14.29 13.87 -3.72
CA GLY A 203 -14.53 15.30 -3.86
C GLY A 203 -15.20 15.71 -5.17
N LEU A 204 -14.90 15.03 -6.30
CA LEU A 204 -15.51 15.34 -7.59
C LEU A 204 -17.04 15.18 -7.60
N PRO A 205 -17.61 14.11 -7.00
CA PRO A 205 -19.05 14.00 -6.80
C PRO A 205 -19.68 15.16 -6.04
N MET A 206 -18.99 15.65 -4.99
CA MET A 206 -19.47 16.81 -4.23
C MET A 206 -19.51 18.10 -5.07
N LEU A 207 -18.81 18.13 -6.20
CA LEU A 207 -18.80 19.21 -7.18
C LEU A 207 -19.73 18.95 -8.38
N GLY A 208 -20.50 17.86 -8.36
CA GLY A 208 -21.40 17.45 -9.45
C GLY A 208 -20.70 16.76 -10.62
N ILE A 209 -19.47 16.26 -10.43
CA ILE A 209 -18.71 15.55 -11.46
C ILE A 209 -18.68 14.06 -11.12
N ASP A 210 -19.68 13.33 -11.59
CA ASP A 210 -19.91 11.91 -11.25
C ASP A 210 -19.50 10.91 -12.36
N HIS A 211 -18.69 11.33 -13.32
CA HIS A 211 -18.29 10.48 -14.44
C HIS A 211 -17.04 9.64 -14.08
N PRO A 212 -17.13 8.29 -13.98
CA PRO A 212 -16.03 7.47 -13.44
C PRO A 212 -14.70 7.57 -14.21
N PRO A 213 -14.68 7.58 -15.56
CA PRO A 213 -13.44 7.82 -16.31
C PRO A 213 -12.77 9.16 -15.97
N THR A 214 -13.57 10.21 -15.76
CA THR A 214 -13.07 11.54 -15.38
C THR A 214 -12.47 11.49 -13.99
N GLY A 215 -13.15 10.83 -13.05
CA GLY A 215 -12.65 10.59 -11.70
C GLY A 215 -11.31 9.83 -11.71
N ALA A 216 -11.20 8.76 -12.49
CA ALA A 216 -9.96 7.98 -12.59
C ALA A 216 -8.78 8.80 -13.13
N VAL A 217 -9.01 9.54 -14.23
CA VAL A 217 -7.99 10.39 -14.85
C VAL A 217 -7.54 11.50 -13.90
N LEU A 218 -8.48 12.22 -13.29
CA LEU A 218 -8.14 13.31 -12.36
C LEU A 218 -7.54 12.80 -11.05
N GLY A 219 -8.00 11.66 -10.54
CA GLY A 219 -7.46 11.00 -9.35
C GLY A 219 -5.99 10.60 -9.51
N PHE A 220 -5.56 10.34 -10.74
CA PHE A 220 -4.15 10.13 -11.08
C PHE A 220 -3.40 11.45 -11.34
N LEU A 221 -3.92 12.30 -12.22
CA LEU A 221 -3.20 13.48 -12.72
C LEU A 221 -3.04 14.58 -11.68
N LEU A 222 -4.04 14.83 -10.83
CA LEU A 222 -3.98 15.92 -9.86
C LEU A 222 -2.90 15.69 -8.79
N PRO A 223 -2.83 14.53 -8.10
CA PRO A 223 -1.75 14.28 -7.14
C PRO A 223 -0.37 14.31 -7.79
N LEU A 224 -0.24 13.75 -9.01
CA LEU A 224 1.00 13.79 -9.78
C LEU A 224 1.44 15.24 -10.07
N ALA A 225 0.52 16.07 -10.56
CA ALA A 225 0.79 17.48 -10.86
C ALA A 225 1.23 18.25 -9.62
N VAL A 226 0.59 18.03 -8.46
CA VAL A 226 0.97 18.64 -7.18
C VAL A 226 2.41 18.25 -6.81
N VAL A 227 2.76 16.96 -6.88
CA VAL A 227 4.13 16.51 -6.58
C VAL A 227 5.15 17.15 -7.50
N LEU A 228 4.88 17.17 -8.82
CA LEU A 228 5.79 17.76 -9.80
C LEU A 228 5.96 19.28 -9.59
N ALA A 229 4.88 19.99 -9.24
CA ALA A 229 4.92 21.42 -8.95
C ALA A 229 5.74 21.73 -7.70
N LEU A 230 5.56 20.97 -6.62
CA LEU A 230 6.33 21.11 -5.37
C LEU A 230 7.81 20.79 -5.58
N ASP A 231 8.11 19.78 -6.40
CA ASP A 231 9.48 19.39 -6.67
C ASP A 231 10.24 20.45 -7.50
N ARG A 232 9.60 21.00 -8.53
CA ARG A 232 10.15 22.14 -9.30
C ARG A 232 10.44 23.35 -8.43
N ARG A 233 9.55 23.67 -7.48
CA ARG A 233 9.77 24.78 -6.53
C ARG A 233 10.99 24.56 -5.65
N ARG A 234 11.20 23.34 -5.15
CA ARG A 234 12.39 23.00 -4.35
C ARG A 234 13.68 23.11 -5.16
N ALA A 235 13.68 22.66 -6.40
CA ALA A 235 14.83 22.81 -7.31
C ALA A 235 15.16 24.28 -7.62
N GLY A 236 14.13 25.13 -7.81
CA GLY A 236 14.30 26.57 -8.01
C GLY A 236 14.83 27.32 -6.78
N GLN A 237 14.44 26.91 -5.57
CA GLN A 237 14.95 27.50 -4.33
C GLN A 237 16.41 27.12 -4.06
N ALA A 238 16.81 25.89 -4.35
CA ALA A 238 18.18 25.42 -4.18
C ALA A 238 19.17 26.15 -5.12
N THR A 239 18.73 26.47 -6.34
CA THR A 239 19.53 27.24 -7.31
C THR A 239 19.58 28.74 -7.00
N GLY A 240 18.51 29.30 -6.42
CA GLY A 240 18.46 30.70 -5.94
C GLY A 240 19.33 30.98 -4.70
N TYR A 241 19.56 29.99 -3.84
CA TYR A 241 20.41 30.15 -2.65
C TYR A 241 21.91 30.11 -2.99
N SER A 242 22.30 29.35 -4.01
CA SER A 242 23.69 29.25 -4.49
C SER A 242 24.21 30.55 -5.16
N SER A 243 23.31 31.37 -5.71
CA SER A 243 23.69 32.62 -6.40
C SER A 243 23.79 33.85 -5.50
N ARG A 244 23.56 33.72 -4.18
CA ARG A 244 23.56 34.84 -3.21
C ARG A 244 24.76 34.90 -2.26
N ASN A 245 25.90 34.29 -2.60
CA ASN A 245 27.15 34.56 -1.89
C ASN A 245 28.31 35.06 -2.79
N PRO A 246 28.32 36.36 -3.17
CA PRO A 246 29.49 37.01 -3.75
C PRO A 246 30.35 37.73 -2.68
N ARG A 247 30.62 37.09 -1.54
CA ARG A 247 31.64 37.56 -0.57
C ARG A 247 32.38 36.31 -0.06
N GLY A 248 33.53 35.93 -0.60
CA GLY A 248 34.74 36.74 -0.57
C GLY A 248 35.52 36.40 0.70
N ILE A 249 36.24 35.26 0.69
CA ILE A 249 37.43 35.05 1.52
C ILE A 249 38.45 34.28 0.67
N ASN A 250 39.28 35.05 -0.02
CA ASN A 250 40.67 34.66 -0.23
C ASN A 250 41.38 34.80 1.11
N ARG A 251 42.05 33.75 1.59
CA ARG A 251 43.43 33.78 2.12
C ARG A 251 43.80 32.46 2.81
N PHE A 252 44.90 31.90 2.29
CA PHE A 252 45.84 30.90 2.82
C PHE A 252 45.33 29.49 3.11
#